data_AF-A0A146KKV8-F1
#
_entry.id   AF-A0A146KKV8-F1
#
_cell.length_a   1.000
_cell.length_b   1.000
_cell.length_c   1.000
_cell.angle_alpha   90.00
_cell.angle_beta   90.00
_cell.angle_gamma   90.00
#
_symmetry.space_group_name_H-M   'P 1'
#
loop_
_entity.id
_entity.type
_entity.pdbx_description
1 polymer ?
#
loop_
_entity_poly.entity_id
_entity_poly.type
_entity_poly.pdbx_seq_one_letter_code
_entity_poly.pdbx_strand_id
1 'polypeptide(L)' 'MITESNPSIFLNIEGKQEQNDQRSFYNVVEANAVVKLVDQLILTFQLKQEQISIITPYVAQKTQIMKQFKSNYRIEVNS' A
#
# COMPACT_ATOMS: atom_id res chain seq x y z
N MET A 1 15.76 -3.80 2.59
CA MET A 1 15.30 -2.64 3.40
C MET A 1 15.33 -1.41 2.50
N ILE A 2 14.29 -0.56 2.56
CA ILE A 2 14.34 0.75 1.90
C ILE A 2 15.44 1.58 2.54
N THR A 3 16.23 2.27 1.72
CA THR A 3 17.28 3.20 2.15
C THR A 3 17.14 4.50 1.36
N GLU A 4 17.55 5.63 1.94
CA GLU A 4 17.49 6.95 1.28
C GLU A 4 18.33 7.01 0.00
N SER A 5 19.35 6.15 -0.11
CA SER A 5 20.23 6.05 -1.29
C SER A 5 19.57 5.42 -2.51
N ASN A 6 18.40 4.78 -2.37
CA ASN A 6 17.70 4.09 -3.44
C ASN A 6 16.32 4.70 -3.63
N PRO A 7 16.17 5.74 -4.48
CA PRO A 7 14.92 6.47 -4.64
C PRO A 7 13.84 5.65 -5.39
N SER A 8 14.20 4.49 -5.94
CA SER A 8 13.28 3.57 -6.59
C SER A 8 13.67 2.13 -6.28
N ILE A 9 12.68 1.32 -5.92
CA ILE A 9 12.84 -0.09 -5.59
C ILE A 9 11.62 -0.83 -6.17
N PHE A 10 11.86 -1.94 -6.86
CA PHE A 10 10.81 -2.90 -7.21
C PHE A 10 10.85 -4.05 -6.21
N LEU A 11 9.80 -4.19 -5.40
CA LEU A 11 9.68 -5.29 -4.45
C LEU A 11 8.88 -6.41 -5.11
N ASN A 12 9.56 -7.51 -5.45
CA ASN A 12 8.89 -8.71 -5.90
C ASN A 12 8.18 -9.37 -4.72
N ILE A 13 6.84 -9.44 -4.78
CA ILE A 13 6.00 -10.02 -3.74
C ILE A 13 5.26 -11.21 -4.34
N GLU A 14 5.55 -12.40 -3.83
CA GLU A 14 4.79 -13.60 -4.20
C GLU A 14 3.47 -13.60 -3.43
N GLY A 15 2.37 -13.52 -4.17
CA GLY A 15 1.02 -13.55 -3.64
C GLY A 15 0.05 -14.07 -4.70
N LYS A 16 -1.21 -14.26 -4.29
CA LYS A 16 -2.28 -14.69 -5.19
C LYS A 16 -3.28 -13.55 -5.35
N GLN A 17 -3.70 -13.35 -6.59
CA GLN A 17 -4.80 -12.45 -6.91
C GLN A 17 -6.13 -13.13 -6.60
N GLU A 18 -6.98 -12.40 -5.86
CA GLU A 18 -8.33 -12.78 -5.51
C GLU A 18 -9.31 -11.82 -6.19
N GLN A 19 -10.53 -12.30 -6.47
CA GLN A 19 -11.57 -11.51 -7.12
C GLN A 19 -12.71 -11.25 -6.14
N ASN A 20 -13.24 -10.03 -6.13
CA ASN A 20 -14.45 -9.70 -5.36
C ASN A 20 -15.73 -9.96 -6.18
N ASP A 21 -16.89 -9.80 -5.54
CA ASP A 21 -18.20 -10.01 -6.18
C ASP A 21 -18.48 -9.08 -7.37
N GLN A 22 -17.75 -7.95 -7.46
CA GLN A 22 -17.87 -6.93 -8.51
C GLN A 22 -16.87 -7.15 -9.67
N ARG A 23 -16.25 -8.34 -9.74
CA ARG A 23 -15.24 -8.71 -10.74
C ARG A 23 -13.96 -7.86 -10.72
N SER A 24 -13.70 -7.13 -9.64
CA SER A 24 -12.44 -6.42 -9.41
C SER A 24 -11.48 -7.30 -8.59
N PHE A 25 -10.19 -6.98 -8.61
CA PHE A 25 -9.16 -7.84 -8.05
C PHE A 25 -8.39 -7.19 -6.90
N TYR A 26 -7.91 -8.03 -6.00
CA TYR A 26 -7.07 -7.62 -4.88
C TYR A 26 -6.03 -8.70 -4.56
N ASN A 27 -4.96 -8.29 -3.90
CA ASN A 27 -3.92 -9.16 -3.38
C ASN A 27 -3.66 -8.76 -1.92
N VAL A 28 -4.06 -9.62 -0.99
CA VAL A 28 -3.96 -9.38 0.46
C VAL A 28 -2.50 -9.27 0.91
N VAL A 29 -1.60 -10.04 0.29
CA VAL A 29 -0.17 -10.05 0.63
C VAL A 29 0.47 -8.72 0.24
N GLU A 30 0.20 -8.25 -0.97
CA GLU A 30 0.65 -6.93 -1.42
C GLU A 30 0.07 -5.79 -0.58
N ALA A 31 -1.22 -5.85 -0.24
CA ALA A 31 -1.84 -4.83 0.59
C ALA A 31 -1.15 -4.72 1.97
N ASN A 32 -0.86 -5.85 2.61
CA ASN A 32 -0.17 -5.89 3.89
C ASN A 32 1.27 -5.32 3.78
N ALA A 33 1.95 -5.62 2.67
CA ALA A 33 3.29 -5.09 2.42
C ALA A 33 3.24 -3.57 2.25
N VAL A 34 2.29 -3.04 1.47
CA VAL A 34 2.11 -1.59 1.27
C VAL A 34 1.89 -0.88 2.60
N VAL A 35 1.03 -1.40 3.49
CA VAL A 35 0.80 -0.79 4.82
C VAL A 35 2.10 -0.77 5.65
N LYS A 36 2.87 -1.86 5.64
CA LYS A 36 4.17 -1.91 6.34
C LYS A 36 5.19 -0.92 5.77
N LEU A 37 5.20 -0.71 4.45
CA LEU A 37 6.09 0.27 3.82
C LEU A 37 5.70 1.69 4.23
N VAL A 38 4.41 1.99 4.26
CA VAL A 38 3.89 3.29 4.72
C VAL A 38 4.23 3.52 6.19
N ASP A 39 4.07 2.51 7.04
CA ASP A 39 4.51 2.56 8.45
C ASP A 39 6.00 2.89 8.55
N GLN A 40 6.85 2.27 7.72
CA GLN A 40 8.28 2.55 7.72
C GLN A 40 8.59 3.99 7.25
N LEU A 41 7.91 4.46 6.19
CA LEU A 41 8.06 5.83 5.68
C LEU A 41 7.70 6.88 6.73
N ILE A 42 6.64 6.66 7.52
CA ILE A 42 6.21 7.59 8.56
C ILE A 42 7.08 7.46 9.82
N LEU A 43 7.28 6.24 10.33
CA LEU A 43 7.90 6.04 11.64
C LEU A 43 9.43 6.11 11.60
N THR A 44 10.06 5.65 10.52
CA THR A 44 11.51 5.64 10.37
C THR A 44 12.01 6.88 9.65
N PHE A 45 11.38 7.24 8.53
CA PHE A 45 11.81 8.37 7.70
C PHE A 45 11.08 9.68 8.01
N GLN A 46 10.15 9.67 8.97
CA GLN A 46 9.43 10.85 9.45
C GLN A 46 8.70 11.63 8.34
N LEU A 47 8.30 10.94 7.26
CA LEU A 47 7.49 11.54 6.21
C LEU A 47 6.09 11.87 6.73
N LYS A 48 5.56 13.01 6.30
CA LYS A 48 4.17 13.38 6.59
C LYS A 48 3.24 12.56 5.71
N GLN A 49 2.04 12.28 6.22
CA GLN A 49 1.06 11.46 5.52
C GLN A 49 0.66 12.08 4.17
N GLU A 50 0.62 13.41 4.09
CA GLU A 50 0.30 14.14 2.85
C GLU A 50 1.39 14.05 1.78
N GLN A 51 2.58 13.52 2.10
CA GLN A 51 3.68 13.31 1.16
C GLN A 51 3.68 11.89 0.56
N ILE A 52 2.73 11.04 0.96
CA ILE A 52 2.66 9.64 0.57
C ILE A 52 1.32 9.41 -0.15
N SER A 53 1.39 8.94 -1.39
CA SER A 53 0.22 8.52 -2.16
C SER A 53 0.40 7.09 -2.66
N ILE A 54 -0.68 6.31 -2.66
CA ILE A 54 -0.69 4.92 -3.14
C ILE A 54 -1.56 4.86 -4.39
N ILE A 55 -1.04 4.23 -5.44
CA ILE A 55 -1.75 3.99 -6.70
C ILE A 55 -1.93 2.48 -6.90
N THR A 56 -3.09 2.07 -7.38
CA THR A 56 -3.39 0.68 -7.71
C THR A 56 -4.39 0.59 -8.86
N PRO A 57 -4.24 -0.29 -9.84
CA PRO A 57 -5.15 -0.35 -10.99
C PRO A 57 -6.57 -0.86 -10.64
N TYR A 58 -6.76 -1.46 -9.46
CA TYR A 58 -8.03 -2.09 -9.09
C TYR A 58 -8.67 -1.42 -7.88
N VAL A 59 -9.97 -1.10 -8.02
CA VAL A 59 -10.81 -0.55 -6.94
C VAL A 59 -10.86 -1.50 -5.74
N ALA A 60 -10.96 -2.81 -5.96
CA ALA A 60 -10.96 -3.79 -4.85
C ALA A 60 -9.64 -3.77 -4.06
N GLN A 61 -8.49 -3.59 -4.73
CA GLN A 61 -7.21 -3.45 -4.06
C GLN A 61 -7.14 -2.15 -3.25
N LYS A 62 -7.67 -1.03 -3.76
CA LYS A 62 -7.79 0.21 -2.99
C LYS A 62 -8.60 -0.02 -1.71
N THR A 63 -9.77 -0.66 -1.81
CA THR A 63 -10.58 -1.00 -0.64
C THR A 63 -9.83 -1.90 0.33
N GLN A 64 -9.09 -2.89 -0.16
CA GLN A 64 -8.34 -3.82 0.67
C GLN A 64 -7.21 -3.13 1.45
N ILE A 65 -6.45 -2.24 0.80
CA ILE A 65 -5.41 -1.42 1.44
C ILE A 65 -6.03 -0.52 2.52
N MET A 66 -7.11 0.19 2.20
CA MET A 66 -7.78 1.09 3.16
C MET A 66 -8.29 0.37 4.41
N LYS A 67 -8.78 -0.87 4.28
CA LYS A 67 -9.22 -1.69 5.42
C LYS A 67 -8.10 -2.06 6.39
N GLN A 68 -6.86 -2.13 5.90
CA GLN A 68 -5.70 -2.55 6.70
C GLN A 68 -4.99 -1.38 7.39
N PHE A 69 -5.27 -0.14 6.98
CA PHE A 69 -4.73 1.02 7.66
C PHE A 69 -5.33 1.20 9.06
N LYS A 70 -4.49 1.68 9.98
CA LYS A 70 -4.95 2.13 11.30
C LYS A 70 -5.86 3.34 11.12
N SER A 71 -6.87 3.48 11.97
CA SER A 71 -7.92 4.51 11.85
C SER A 71 -7.41 5.95 11.88
N ASN A 72 -6.18 6.19 12.34
CA ASN A 72 -5.54 7.49 12.40
C ASN A 72 -4.75 7.87 11.13
N TYR A 73 -4.66 6.99 10.13
CA TYR A 73 -3.96 7.27 8.87
C TYR A 73 -4.92 7.89 7.85
N ARG A 74 -4.47 8.98 7.24
CA ARG A 74 -5.15 9.76 6.20
C ARG A 74 -4.30 9.77 4.93
N ILE A 75 -3.92 8.58 4.49
CA ILE A 75 -3.12 8.36 3.27
C ILE A 75 -4.06 8.31 2.07
N GLU A 76 -3.67 9.00 0.99
CA GLU A 76 -4.42 8.98 -0.25
C GLU A 76 -4.17 7.66 -1.00
N VAL A 77 -5.26 6.93 -1.31
CA VAL A 77 -5.22 5.70 -2.12
C VAL A 77 -6.09 5.90 -3.36
N ASN A 78 -5.47 5.87 -4.53
CA ASN A 78 -6.12 6.09 -5.81
C ASN A 78 -6.15 4.82 -6.66
N SER A 79 -7.26 4.65 -7.37
CA SER A 79 -7.50 3.54 -8.30
C SER A 79 -8.10 4.02 -9.60
#